data_AF-A0A414PRF6-F1
#
_entry.id   AF-A0A414PRF6-F1
#
_cell.length_a   1.000
_cell.length_b   1.000
_cell.length_c   1.000
_cell.angle_alpha   90.00
_cell.angle_beta   90.00
_cell.angle_gamma   90.00
#
_symmetry.space_group_name_H-M   'P 1'
#
loop_
_entity.id
_entity.type
_entity.pdbx_description
1 polymer ?
#
loop_
_entity_poly.entity_id
_entity_poly.type
_entity_poly.pdbx_seq_one_letter_code
_entity_poly.pdbx_strand_id
1 'polypeptide(L)'
;MKLSKPIVIGIGDSQKTISEINIKKEDFTARVIVEAEKEFLLSGGVFAKGEMESTRAYLGYVAAKIIDCKPEDLMKLTGTEYIKITNMIKGFFDGSDLETLMEILSGKSE
;
A
#
# COMPACT_ATOMS: atom_id res chain seq x y z
N MET A 1 -6.89 4.66 -10.44
CA MET A 1 -7.34 5.84 -9.65
C MET A 1 -6.69 7.06 -10.23
N LYS A 2 -7.48 7.96 -10.82
CA LYS A 2 -6.99 9.25 -11.28
C LYS A 2 -6.71 10.18 -10.11
N LEU A 3 -5.55 10.82 -10.13
CA LEU A 3 -5.16 11.80 -9.12
C LEU A 3 -5.75 13.18 -9.45
N SER A 4 -6.11 13.92 -8.41
CA SER A 4 -6.55 15.31 -8.47
C SER A 4 -5.43 16.23 -8.97
N LYS A 5 -4.19 15.94 -8.58
CA LYS A 5 -2.97 16.57 -9.08
C LYS A 5 -1.92 15.50 -9.37
N PRO A 6 -1.28 15.51 -10.56
CA PRO A 6 -0.18 14.60 -10.82
C PRO A 6 0.97 14.82 -9.84
N ILE A 7 1.64 13.74 -9.45
CA ILE A 7 2.87 13.81 -8.68
C ILE A 7 4.06 13.54 -9.59
N VAL A 8 5.17 14.23 -9.32
CA VAL A 8 6.45 14.00 -10.01
C VAL A 8 7.38 13.27 -9.04
N ILE A 9 7.88 12.13 -9.46
CA ILE A 9 8.81 11.28 -8.71
C ILE A 9 10.14 11.16 -9.47
N GLY A 10 11.22 10.81 -8.77
CA GLY A 10 12.56 10.73 -9.36
C GLY A 10 13.32 12.06 -9.41
N ILE A 11 14.54 12.03 -9.95
CA ILE A 11 15.48 13.16 -9.99
C ILE A 11 16.06 13.28 -11.40
N GLY A 12 16.15 14.52 -11.92
CA GLY A 12 16.75 14.81 -13.23
C GLY A 12 16.05 14.07 -14.37
N ASP A 13 16.84 13.44 -15.25
CA ASP A 13 16.34 12.74 -16.44
C ASP A 13 15.52 11.48 -16.14
N SER A 14 15.51 11.03 -14.88
CA SER A 14 14.70 9.87 -14.42
C SER A 14 13.36 10.30 -13.82
N GLN A 15 12.91 11.53 -14.05
CA GLN A 15 11.62 11.99 -13.56
C GLN A 15 10.46 11.29 -14.26
N LYS A 16 9.50 10.83 -13.46
CA LYS A 16 8.25 10.24 -13.92
C LYS A 16 7.09 11.02 -13.34
N THR A 17 6.14 11.39 -14.20
CA THR A 17 4.87 12.00 -13.77
C THR A 17 3.82 10.91 -13.62
N ILE A 18 3.18 10.86 -12.47
CA ILE A 18 2.09 9.93 -12.17
C ILE A 18 0.81 10.76 -12.06
N SER A 19 -0.11 10.59 -13.00
CA SER A 19 -1.46 11.17 -12.96
C SER A 19 -2.53 10.16 -12.55
N GLU A 20 -2.19 8.88 -12.54
CA GLU A 20 -3.06 7.78 -12.15
C GLU A 20 -2.27 6.68 -11.45
N ILE A 21 -2.83 6.17 -10.35
CA ILE A 21 -2.33 5.04 -9.58
C ILE A 21 -3.25 3.85 -9.82
N ASN A 22 -2.69 2.74 -10.32
CA ASN A 22 -3.40 1.49 -10.52
C ASN A 22 -2.66 0.38 -9.76
N ILE A 23 -3.22 -0.07 -8.65
CA ILE A 23 -2.66 -1.12 -7.79
C ILE A 23 -3.57 -2.34 -7.92
N LYS A 24 -2.99 -3.50 -8.22
CA LYS A 24 -3.70 -4.77 -8.35
C LYS A 24 -3.23 -5.79 -7.30
N LYS A 25 -4.02 -6.84 -7.08
CA LYS A 25 -3.67 -7.93 -6.14
C LYS A 25 -2.35 -8.60 -6.52
N GLU A 26 -2.04 -8.68 -7.82
CA GLU A 26 -0.81 -9.31 -8.33
C GLU A 26 0.45 -8.51 -8.02
N ASP A 27 0.32 -7.19 -7.80
CA ASP A 27 1.46 -6.33 -7.45
C ASP A 27 1.87 -6.52 -5.97
N PHE A 28 0.97 -7.09 -5.16
CA PHE A 28 1.17 -7.37 -3.75
C PHE A 28 2.00 -8.65 -3.53
N THR A 29 3.28 -8.57 -3.92
CA THR A 29 4.21 -9.71 -3.87
C THR A 29 4.99 -9.80 -2.57
N ALA A 30 5.51 -10.97 -2.22
CA ALA A 30 6.37 -11.16 -1.04
C ALA A 30 7.57 -10.18 -1.01
N ARG A 31 8.15 -9.87 -2.17
CA ARG A 31 9.24 -8.90 -2.30
C ARG A 31 8.81 -7.50 -1.86
N VAL A 32 7.65 -7.05 -2.32
CA VAL A 32 7.06 -5.75 -1.94
C VAL A 32 6.89 -5.65 -0.43
N ILE A 33 6.36 -6.71 0.20
CA ILE A 33 6.14 -6.75 1.65
C ILE A 33 7.46 -6.69 2.42
N VAL A 34 8.42 -7.55 2.09
CA VAL A 34 9.72 -7.60 2.77
C VAL A 34 10.49 -6.29 2.62
N GLU A 35 10.49 -5.70 1.43
CA GLU A 35 11.17 -4.41 1.19
C GLU A 35 10.48 -3.25 1.91
N ALA A 36 9.14 -3.21 1.92
CA ALA A 36 8.37 -2.19 2.64
C ALA A 36 8.57 -2.29 4.15
N GLU A 37 8.53 -3.49 4.72
CA GLU A 37 8.75 -3.74 6.15
C GLU A 37 10.15 -3.31 6.56
N LYS A 38 11.17 -3.75 5.80
CA LYS A 38 12.55 -3.37 6.05
C LYS A 38 12.72 -1.86 6.08
N GLU A 39 12.19 -1.15 5.09
CA GLU A 39 12.32 0.31 5.01
C GLU A 39 11.54 1.02 6.13
N PHE A 40 10.32 0.56 6.43
CA PHE A 40 9.51 1.08 7.53
C PHE A 40 10.24 0.95 8.88
N LEU A 41 10.81 -0.21 9.18
CA LEU A 41 11.56 -0.44 10.42
C LEU A 41 12.85 0.38 10.48
N LEU A 42 13.60 0.47 9.38
CA LEU A 42 14.81 1.30 9.28
C LEU A 42 14.50 2.79 9.45
N SER A 43 13.30 3.24 9.06
CA SER A 43 12.82 4.62 9.25
C SER A 43 12.37 4.92 10.70
N GLY A 44 12.40 3.93 11.59
CA GLY A 44 11.93 4.07 12.98
C GLY A 44 10.41 3.90 13.13
N GLY A 45 9.78 3.13 12.25
CA GLY A 45 8.34 2.84 12.31
C GLY A 45 7.87 2.35 13.69
N VAL A 46 6.77 2.92 14.18
CA VAL A 46 6.17 2.58 15.48
C VAL A 46 4.78 2.00 15.27
N PHE A 47 4.50 0.89 15.95
CA PHE A 47 3.23 0.17 15.89
C PHE A 47 3.03 -0.64 17.18
N ALA A 48 1.79 -0.94 17.52
CA ALA A 48 1.50 -1.87 18.60
C ALA A 48 1.89 -3.30 18.20
N LYS A 49 2.21 -4.15 19.18
CA LYS A 49 2.61 -5.53 18.91
C LYS A 49 1.50 -6.27 18.13
N GLY A 50 1.84 -6.76 16.94
CA GLY A 50 0.92 -7.50 16.06
C GLY A 50 -0.01 -6.63 15.20
N GLU A 51 0.21 -5.31 15.17
CA GLU A 51 -0.66 -4.35 14.47
C GLU A 51 0.07 -3.59 13.36
N MET A 52 1.16 -4.13 12.80
CA MET A 52 1.95 -3.39 11.80
C MET A 52 1.14 -3.15 10.52
N GLU A 53 0.50 -4.22 10.03
CA GLU A 53 -0.31 -4.28 8.81
C GLU A 53 -1.54 -3.36 8.89
N SER A 54 -2.00 -3.05 10.10
CA SER A 54 -3.12 -2.14 10.32
C SER A 54 -2.72 -0.66 10.34
N THR A 55 -1.41 -0.35 10.41
CA THR A 55 -0.94 1.04 10.45
C THR A 55 -0.91 1.70 9.08
N ARG A 56 -1.48 2.91 8.96
CA ARG A 56 -1.42 3.70 7.72
C ARG A 56 -0.01 4.06 7.29
N ALA A 57 0.93 4.15 8.23
CA ALA A 57 2.33 4.40 7.92
C ALA A 57 2.91 3.24 7.11
N TYR A 58 2.84 2.01 7.64
CA TYR A 58 3.31 0.82 6.95
C TYR A 58 2.60 0.57 5.61
N LEU A 59 1.27 0.72 5.58
CA LEU A 59 0.49 0.62 4.33
C LEU A 59 0.96 1.62 3.26
N GLY A 60 1.46 2.79 3.67
CA GLY A 60 2.09 3.77 2.78
C GLY A 60 3.41 3.28 2.19
N TYR A 61 4.26 2.63 3.00
CA TYR A 61 5.49 1.99 2.50
C TYR A 61 5.18 0.91 1.47
N VAL A 62 4.19 0.05 1.74
CA VAL A 62 3.76 -0.98 0.79
C VAL A 62 3.25 -0.35 -0.51
N ALA A 63 2.41 0.68 -0.42
CA ALA A 63 1.94 1.41 -1.61
C ALA A 63 3.10 2.02 -2.41
N ALA A 64 4.08 2.63 -1.74
CA ALA A 64 5.24 3.23 -2.40
C ALA A 64 6.05 2.19 -3.17
N LYS A 65 6.23 0.98 -2.62
CA LYS A 65 6.88 -0.13 -3.31
C LYS A 65 6.13 -0.61 -4.54
N ILE A 66 4.81 -0.70 -4.48
CA ILE A 66 4.01 -1.09 -5.65
C ILE A 66 4.04 -0.01 -6.73
N ILE A 67 3.97 1.26 -6.35
CA ILE A 67 3.98 2.40 -7.29
C ILE A 67 5.38 2.66 -7.87
N ASP A 68 6.40 2.04 -7.28
CA ASP A 68 7.82 2.26 -7.57
C ASP A 68 8.22 3.73 -7.35
N CYS A 69 7.88 4.24 -6.16
CA CYS A 69 8.25 5.57 -5.69
C CYS A 69 8.81 5.53 -4.26
N LYS A 70 9.28 6.68 -3.78
CA LYS A 70 9.67 6.79 -2.37
C LYS A 70 8.43 7.05 -1.50
N PRO A 71 8.44 6.63 -0.22
CA PRO A 71 7.36 6.95 0.72
C PRO A 71 7.08 8.46 0.83
N GLU A 72 8.11 9.30 0.76
CA GLU A 72 7.95 10.76 0.84
C GLU A 72 7.24 11.34 -0.40
N ASP A 73 7.33 10.67 -1.55
CA ASP A 73 6.61 11.09 -2.75
C ASP A 73 5.10 10.98 -2.55
N LEU A 74 4.62 10.03 -1.74
CA LEU A 74 3.21 9.90 -1.40
C LEU A 74 2.68 11.06 -0.53
N MET A 75 3.55 11.79 0.17
CA MET A 75 3.15 12.99 0.94
C MET A 75 2.68 14.15 0.03
N LYS A 76 2.96 14.08 -1.27
CA LYS A 76 2.48 15.06 -2.26
C LYS A 76 1.01 14.85 -2.61
N LEU A 77 0.43 13.70 -2.26
CA LEU A 77 -0.98 13.40 -2.46
C LEU A 77 -1.86 14.20 -1.50
N THR A 78 -3.12 14.39 -1.86
CA THR A 78 -4.11 14.86 -0.87
C THR A 78 -4.33 13.79 0.19
N GLY A 79 -4.70 14.20 1.41
CA GLY A 79 -4.98 13.26 2.50
C GLY A 79 -6.04 12.21 2.12
N THR A 80 -7.06 12.61 1.35
CA THR A 80 -8.10 11.71 0.85
C THR A 80 -7.56 10.66 -0.13
N GLU A 81 -6.64 11.02 -1.02
CA GLU A 81 -6.01 10.07 -1.95
C GLU A 81 -5.11 9.09 -1.19
N TYR A 82 -4.32 9.59 -0.24
CA TYR A 82 -3.47 8.75 0.61
C TYR A 82 -4.31 7.75 1.43
N ILE A 83 -5.44 8.20 2.00
CA ILE A 83 -6.38 7.31 2.71
C ILE A 83 -6.94 6.24 1.78
N LYS A 84 -7.35 6.61 0.55
CA LYS A 84 -7.90 5.64 -0.40
C LYS A 84 -6.87 4.59 -0.82
N ILE A 85 -5.62 4.99 -1.06
CA ILE A 85 -4.54 4.07 -1.42
C ILE A 85 -4.24 3.13 -0.25
N THR A 86 -4.05 3.66 0.96
CA THR A 86 -3.76 2.82 2.13
C THR A 86 -4.92 1.88 2.47
N ASN A 87 -6.17 2.29 2.28
CA ASN A 87 -7.33 1.39 2.41
C ASN A 87 -7.33 0.28 1.35
N MET A 88 -6.91 0.57 0.12
CA MET A 88 -6.79 -0.44 -0.93
C MET A 88 -5.73 -1.49 -0.57
N ILE A 89 -4.57 -1.06 -0.09
CA ILE A 89 -3.52 -1.97 0.41
C ILE A 89 -4.03 -2.80 1.57
N LYS A 90 -4.70 -2.18 2.54
CA LYS A 90 -5.30 -2.88 3.68
C LYS A 90 -6.27 -3.98 3.22
N GLY A 91 -7.08 -3.71 2.20
CA GLY A 91 -7.98 -4.71 1.62
C GLY A 91 -7.27 -5.94 1.05
N PHE A 92 -5.99 -5.86 0.67
CA PHE A 92 -5.21 -7.03 0.26
C PHE A 92 -4.68 -7.85 1.44
N PHE A 93 -4.37 -7.21 2.58
CA PHE A 93 -4.04 -7.90 3.82
C PHE A 93 -5.28 -8.58 4.42
N ASP A 94 -6.39 -7.85 4.52
CA ASP A 94 -7.67 -8.32 5.04
C ASP A 94 -8.40 -9.26 4.05
N GLY A 95 -7.80 -9.50 2.87
CA GLY A 95 -8.32 -10.38 1.83
C GLY A 95 -8.51 -11.82 2.27
N SER A 96 -7.97 -12.24 3.42
CA SER A 96 -8.36 -13.49 4.07
C SER A 96 -9.73 -13.42 4.68
N ASP A 97 -10.14 -12.32 5.32
CA ASP A 97 -11.27 -12.36 6.25
C ASP A 97 -12.61 -12.30 5.54
N LEU A 98 -12.74 -11.54 4.44
CA LEU A 98 -13.97 -11.53 3.65
C LEU A 98 -14.10 -12.80 2.79
N GLU A 99 -13.00 -13.30 2.22
CA GLU A 99 -12.97 -14.59 1.52
C GLU A 99 -13.28 -15.73 2.51
N THR A 100 -12.68 -15.73 3.71
CA THR A 100 -12.97 -16.67 4.81
C THR A 100 -14.41 -16.53 5.31
N LEU A 101 -14.94 -15.31 5.47
CA LEU A 101 -16.36 -15.12 5.82
C LEU A 101 -17.27 -15.66 4.72
N MET A 102 -16.94 -15.42 3.45
CA MET A 102 -17.69 -15.93 2.31
C MET A 102 -17.58 -17.45 2.19
N GLU A 103 -16.44 -18.06 2.51
CA GLU A 103 -16.25 -19.52 2.57
C GLU A 103 -17.05 -20.15 3.70
N ILE A 104 -16.99 -19.56 4.90
CA ILE A 104 -17.80 -19.95 6.07
C ILE A 104 -19.30 -19.82 5.76
N LEU A 105 -19.73 -18.69 5.17
CA LEU A 105 -21.13 -18.45 4.80
C LEU A 105 -21.60 -19.30 3.61
N SER A 106 -20.69 -19.70 2.72
CA SER A 106 -20.99 -20.57 1.58
C SER A 106 -21.00 -22.06 1.95
N GLY A 107 -20.72 -22.41 3.21
CA GLY A 107 -20.74 -23.80 3.70
C GLY A 107 -19.69 -24.70 3.05
N LYS A 108 -18.65 -24.12 2.42
CA LYS A 108 -17.53 -24.88 1.83
C LYS A 108 -16.47 -25.08 2.90
N SER A 109 -16.80 -25.86 3.92
CA SER A 109 -15.82 -26.38 4.86
C SER A 109 -15.53 -27.82 4.45
N GLU A 110 -14.36 -28.08 3.88
CA GLU A 110 -13.74 -29.41 3.94
C GLU A 110 -12.88 -29.49 5.22
#